data_AF-W2NNJ9-F1
#
_entry.id   AF-W2NNJ9-F1
#
_cell.length_a   1.000
_cell.length_b   1.000
_cell.length_c   1.000
_cell.angle_alpha   90.00
_cell.angle_beta   90.00
_cell.angle_gamma   90.00
#
_symmetry.space_group_name_H-M   'P 1'
#
loop_
_entity.id
_entity.type
_entity.pdbx_description
1 polymer ?
#
loop_
_entity_poly.entity_id
_entity_poly.type
_entity_poly.pdbx_seq_one_letter_code
_entity_poly.pdbx_strand_id
1 'polypeptide(L)'
;MPTTLELLQAGKEAQDEEEARSPICSVESARSFIADNSSVPTENVTLDMCILRIDGFDKLYRLDLIDRDLEPQFDALVETFEKLDVARRTKFVFQLTIWKNRKSELNLLEYHRGLSYRFEKVHYCIGFCAEIPSEVCRFTSVSG
;
A
#
# COMPACT_ATOMS: atom_id res chain seq x y z
N MET A 1 27.13 18.47 -16.18
CA MET A 1 27.08 17.53 -15.04
C MET A 1 26.45 18.28 -13.90
N PRO A 2 25.24 17.91 -13.45
CA PRO A 2 24.62 18.55 -12.30
C PRO A 2 25.51 18.37 -11.07
N THR A 3 25.58 19.40 -10.25
CA THR A 3 26.30 19.39 -8.98
C THR A 3 25.54 18.57 -7.94
N THR A 4 26.24 18.06 -6.92
CA THR A 4 25.62 17.29 -5.82
C THR A 4 24.49 18.07 -5.13
N LEU A 5 24.59 19.40 -5.10
CA LEU A 5 23.58 20.27 -4.49
C LEU A 5 22.30 20.35 -5.34
N GLU A 6 22.43 20.42 -6.67
CA GLU A 6 21.30 20.37 -7.61
C GLU A 6 20.58 19.01 -7.55
N LEU A 7 21.33 17.91 -7.41
CA LEU A 7 20.74 16.57 -7.25
C LEU A 7 19.94 16.44 -5.94
N LEU A 8 20.42 17.04 -4.85
CA LEU A 8 19.72 17.05 -3.57
C LEU A 8 18.46 17.93 -3.60
N GLN A 9 18.51 19.06 -4.29
CA GLN A 9 17.34 19.93 -4.47
C GLN A 9 16.27 19.26 -5.31
N ALA A 10 16.64 18.66 -6.44
CA ALA A 10 15.73 17.90 -7.29
C ALA A 10 15.08 16.72 -6.55
N GLY A 11 15.86 16.01 -5.71
CA GLY A 11 15.32 14.94 -4.87
C GLY A 11 14.33 15.43 -3.82
N LYS A 12 14.54 16.64 -3.27
CA LYS A 12 13.61 17.25 -2.33
C LYS A 12 12.33 17.74 -3.01
N GLU A 13 12.43 18.39 -4.15
CA GLU A 13 11.28 18.84 -4.94
C GLU A 13 10.39 17.65 -5.33
N ALA A 14 10.99 16.53 -5.78
CA ALA A 14 10.25 15.31 -6.06
C ALA A 14 9.52 14.76 -4.81
N GLN A 15 10.14 14.81 -3.63
CA GLN A 15 9.50 14.39 -2.38
C GLN A 15 8.32 15.31 -2.02
N ASP A 16 8.48 16.63 -2.17
CA ASP A 16 7.43 17.61 -1.88
C ASP A 16 6.25 17.46 -2.87
N GLU A 17 6.52 17.11 -4.14
CA GLU A 17 5.49 16.79 -5.15
C GLU A 17 4.75 15.48 -4.85
N GLU A 18 5.45 14.44 -4.39
CA GLU A 18 4.84 13.19 -3.94
C GLU A 18 3.90 13.41 -2.75
N GLU A 19 4.32 14.22 -1.77
CA GLU A 19 3.56 14.50 -0.55
C GLU A 19 2.34 15.41 -0.84
N ALA A 20 2.42 16.28 -1.84
CA ALA A 20 1.31 17.09 -2.31
C ALA A 20 0.24 16.28 -3.06
N ARG A 21 0.54 15.05 -3.48
CA ARG A 21 -0.37 14.22 -4.26
C ARG A 21 -1.53 13.70 -3.40
N SER A 22 -2.73 13.74 -3.97
CA SER A 22 -3.92 13.26 -3.26
C SER A 22 -3.83 11.75 -2.99
N PRO A 23 -4.24 11.28 -1.79
CA PRO A 23 -4.29 9.86 -1.49
C PRO A 23 -5.20 9.09 -2.45
N ILE A 24 -4.79 7.87 -2.79
CA ILE A 24 -5.60 6.95 -3.59
C ILE A 24 -6.59 6.24 -2.66
N CYS A 25 -7.89 6.43 -2.91
CA CYS A 25 -8.96 5.93 -2.04
C CYS A 25 -9.69 4.68 -2.56
N SER A 26 -9.42 4.24 -3.80
CA SER A 26 -10.09 3.10 -4.43
C SER A 26 -9.11 2.11 -5.07
N VAL A 27 -9.50 0.84 -5.10
CA VAL A 27 -8.78 -0.27 -5.71
C VAL A 27 -8.61 -0.05 -7.21
N GLU A 28 -9.64 0.49 -7.88
CA GLU A 28 -9.57 0.81 -9.31
C GLU A 28 -8.56 1.92 -9.58
N SER A 29 -8.60 3.02 -8.83
CA SER A 29 -7.63 4.12 -8.99
C SER A 29 -6.20 3.66 -8.71
N ALA A 30 -5.98 2.79 -7.70
CA ALA A 30 -4.66 2.23 -7.43
C ALA A 30 -4.16 1.37 -8.59
N ARG A 31 -5.02 0.54 -9.19
CA ARG A 31 -4.66 -0.30 -10.34
C ARG A 31 -4.37 0.53 -11.58
N SER A 32 -5.20 1.53 -11.87
CA SER A 32 -4.98 2.44 -13.00
C SER A 32 -3.68 3.22 -12.82
N PHE A 33 -3.42 3.75 -11.62
CA PHE A 33 -2.17 4.44 -11.32
C PHE A 33 -0.95 3.55 -11.58
N ILE A 34 -1.00 2.30 -11.12
CA ILE A 34 0.10 1.34 -11.33
C ILE A 34 0.26 1.00 -12.81
N ALA A 35 -0.85 0.79 -13.53
CA ALA A 35 -0.83 0.46 -14.95
C ALA A 35 -0.23 1.60 -15.79
N ASP A 36 -0.59 2.84 -15.47
CA ASP A 36 -0.11 4.04 -16.15
C ASP A 36 1.38 4.32 -15.87
N ASN A 37 1.86 3.97 -14.67
CA ASN A 37 3.23 4.21 -14.23
C ASN A 37 4.11 2.93 -14.26
N SER A 38 3.82 2.04 -15.22
CA SER A 38 4.42 0.70 -15.29
C SER A 38 5.94 0.62 -15.50
N SER A 39 6.58 1.71 -15.93
CA SER A 39 7.98 1.69 -16.40
C SER A 39 9.01 2.11 -15.35
N VAL A 40 9.02 1.44 -14.19
CA VAL A 40 9.89 1.65 -13.00
C VAL A 40 9.19 2.47 -11.91
N PRO A 41 8.93 1.89 -10.72
CA PRO A 41 8.34 2.59 -9.61
C PRO A 41 9.38 3.49 -8.94
N THR A 42 9.60 4.67 -9.52
CA THR A 42 10.44 5.71 -8.91
C THR A 42 9.68 6.52 -7.87
N GLU A 43 8.35 6.50 -7.91
CA GLU A 43 7.51 7.35 -7.09
C GLU A 43 6.84 6.58 -5.96
N ASN A 44 6.72 7.24 -4.81
CA ASN A 44 5.89 6.73 -3.74
C ASN A 44 4.42 7.13 -3.93
N VAL A 45 3.51 6.30 -3.43
CA VAL A 45 2.08 6.63 -3.37
C VAL A 45 1.56 6.65 -1.94
N THR A 46 0.55 7.47 -1.72
CA THR A 46 -0.23 7.46 -0.48
C THR A 46 -1.56 6.76 -0.77
N LEU A 47 -1.89 5.74 0.01
CA LEU A 47 -3.16 5.03 -0.05
C LEU A 47 -4.02 5.44 1.16
N ASP A 48 -5.33 5.58 0.98
CA ASP A 48 -6.29 5.83 2.07
C ASP A 48 -7.46 4.84 1.88
N MET A 49 -7.35 3.67 2.51
CA MET A 49 -8.19 2.50 2.18
C MET A 49 -8.60 1.72 3.43
N CYS A 50 -9.74 1.02 3.32
CA CYS A 50 -10.28 0.19 4.39
C CYS A 50 -9.64 -1.20 4.40
N ILE A 51 -9.25 -1.69 5.57
CA ILE A 51 -8.63 -3.01 5.73
C ILE A 51 -9.70 -4.10 5.77
N LEU A 52 -9.69 -4.99 4.78
CA LEU A 52 -10.57 -6.15 4.71
C LEU A 52 -10.01 -7.38 5.43
N ARG A 53 -8.72 -7.68 5.23
CA ARG A 53 -8.06 -8.84 5.87
C ARG A 53 -6.63 -8.51 6.22
N ILE A 54 -6.17 -9.08 7.34
CA ILE A 54 -4.80 -9.00 7.81
C ILE A 54 -4.28 -10.44 7.94
N ASP A 55 -3.32 -10.80 7.11
CA ASP A 55 -2.64 -12.10 7.19
C ASP A 55 -1.20 -11.87 7.69
N GLY A 56 -0.85 -12.51 8.81
CA GLY A 56 0.50 -12.47 9.37
C GLY A 56 1.34 -13.65 8.92
N PHE A 57 2.53 -13.38 8.38
CA PHE A 57 3.54 -14.38 8.01
C PHE A 57 4.84 -14.11 8.77
N ASP A 58 5.79 -15.05 8.75
CA ASP A 58 7.05 -14.91 9.51
C ASP A 58 7.85 -13.65 9.14
N LYS A 59 7.87 -13.28 7.86
CA LYS A 59 8.67 -12.17 7.32
C LYS A 59 7.87 -10.94 6.88
N LEU A 60 6.55 -11.05 6.82
CA LEU A 60 5.69 -9.98 6.29
C LEU A 60 4.29 -10.04 6.88
N TYR A 61 3.59 -8.92 6.78
CA TYR A 61 2.14 -8.84 6.90
C TYR A 61 1.56 -8.60 5.51
N ARG A 62 0.43 -9.22 5.21
CA ARG A 62 -0.29 -9.03 3.96
C ARG A 62 -1.67 -8.48 4.31
N LEU A 63 -1.95 -7.28 3.80
CA LEU A 63 -3.21 -6.60 4.00
C LEU A 63 -3.99 -6.66 2.69
N ASP A 64 -5.23 -7.15 2.75
CA ASP A 64 -6.19 -6.96 1.69
C ASP A 64 -6.97 -5.68 2.00
N LEU A 65 -6.87 -4.70 1.11
CA LEU A 65 -7.48 -3.38 1.19
C LEU A 65 -8.66 -3.29 0.23
N ILE A 66 -9.69 -2.54 0.60
CA ILE A 66 -10.85 -2.21 -0.21
C ILE A 66 -11.06 -0.70 -0.22
N ASP A 67 -11.92 -0.22 -1.11
CA ASP A 67 -12.24 1.20 -1.21
C ASP A 67 -12.68 1.76 0.14
N ARG A 68 -12.22 2.97 0.45
CA ARG A 68 -12.58 3.68 1.68
C ARG A 68 -14.09 3.83 1.85
N ASP A 69 -14.79 4.09 0.75
CA ASP A 69 -16.25 4.32 0.72
C ASP A 69 -17.07 3.08 1.15
N LEU A 70 -16.42 1.91 1.25
CA LEU A 70 -17.05 0.66 1.64
C LEU A 70 -16.99 0.40 3.14
N GLU A 71 -16.26 1.22 3.92
CA GLU A 71 -16.17 1.13 5.38
C GLU A 71 -17.56 1.13 6.08
N PRO A 72 -18.53 2.00 5.73
CA PRO A 72 -19.83 2.02 6.42
C PRO A 72 -20.67 0.76 6.20
N GLN A 73 -20.39 0.01 5.13
CA GLN A 73 -21.11 -1.20 4.73
C GLN A 73 -20.21 -2.44 4.81
N PHE A 74 -19.16 -2.34 5.64
CA PHE A 74 -18.11 -3.34 5.76
C PHE A 74 -18.63 -4.75 6.04
N ASP A 75 -19.53 -4.90 7.01
CA ASP A 75 -20.04 -6.21 7.41
C ASP A 75 -20.81 -6.91 6.28
N ALA A 76 -21.71 -6.18 5.60
CA ALA A 76 -22.46 -6.69 4.45
C ALA A 76 -21.54 -7.03 3.27
N LEU A 77 -20.47 -6.25 3.09
CA LEU A 77 -19.45 -6.52 2.08
C LEU A 77 -18.70 -7.81 2.40
N VAL A 78 -18.26 -8.01 3.64
CA VAL A 78 -17.54 -9.23 4.06
C VAL A 78 -18.39 -10.48 3.80
N GLU A 79 -19.67 -10.47 4.19
CA GLU A 79 -20.57 -11.60 3.96
C GLU A 79 -20.72 -11.94 2.48
N THR A 80 -20.72 -10.92 1.61
CA THR A 80 -20.83 -11.10 0.16
C THR A 80 -19.50 -11.56 -0.43
N PHE A 81 -18.40 -10.98 0.04
CA PHE A 81 -17.04 -11.27 -0.39
C PHE A 81 -16.64 -12.72 -0.08
N GLU A 82 -17.01 -13.22 1.10
CA GLU A 82 -16.75 -14.61 1.52
C GLU A 82 -17.54 -15.64 0.72
N LYS A 83 -18.62 -15.25 0.05
CA LYS A 83 -19.41 -16.12 -0.85
C LYS A 83 -18.85 -16.19 -2.26
N LEU A 84 -18.00 -15.25 -2.66
CA LEU A 84 -17.38 -15.23 -3.99
C LEU A 84 -16.26 -16.29 -4.09
N ASP A 85 -16.01 -16.79 -5.29
CA ASP A 85 -14.81 -17.60 -5.53
C ASP A 85 -13.53 -16.74 -5.48
N VAL A 86 -12.41 -17.39 -5.16
CA VAL A 86 -11.11 -16.71 -4.96
C VAL A 86 -10.68 -15.90 -6.19
N ALA A 87 -10.95 -16.39 -7.40
CA ALA A 87 -10.55 -15.69 -8.63
C ALA A 87 -11.33 -14.38 -8.82
N ARG A 88 -12.61 -14.34 -8.41
CA ARG A 88 -13.44 -13.12 -8.45
C ARG A 88 -13.10 -12.14 -7.33
N ARG A 89 -12.72 -12.63 -6.15
CA ARG A 89 -12.33 -11.78 -5.00
C ARG A 89 -11.17 -10.85 -5.33
N THR A 90 -10.18 -11.33 -6.07
CA THR A 90 -8.96 -10.56 -6.42
C THR A 90 -9.26 -9.27 -7.17
N LYS A 91 -10.43 -9.11 -7.80
CA LYS A 91 -10.81 -7.87 -8.48
C LYS A 91 -11.21 -6.74 -7.53
N PHE A 92 -11.73 -7.09 -6.36
CA PHE A 92 -12.29 -6.14 -5.39
C PHE A 92 -11.31 -5.75 -4.29
N VAL A 93 -10.13 -6.36 -4.26
CA VAL A 93 -9.10 -6.08 -3.27
C VAL A 93 -7.85 -5.50 -3.91
N PHE A 94 -7.25 -4.56 -3.22
CA PHE A 94 -5.87 -4.15 -3.44
C PHE A 94 -5.00 -4.80 -2.37
N GLN A 95 -3.86 -5.33 -2.76
CA GLN A 95 -3.03 -6.08 -1.84
C GLN A 95 -1.78 -5.32 -1.47
N LEU A 96 -1.66 -5.01 -0.18
CA LEU A 96 -0.52 -4.33 0.40
C LEU A 96 0.33 -5.33 1.18
N THR A 97 1.62 -5.40 0.86
CA THR A 97 2.58 -6.23 1.60
C THR A 97 3.46 -5.33 2.45
N ILE A 98 3.50 -5.59 3.76
CA ILE A 98 4.32 -4.87 4.72
C ILE A 98 5.41 -5.83 5.21
N TRP A 99 6.65 -5.57 4.84
CA TRP A 99 7.78 -6.39 5.30
C TRP A 99 8.09 -6.12 6.77
N LYS A 100 8.26 -7.20 7.54
CA LYS A 100 8.68 -7.10 8.94
C LYS A 100 10.13 -6.64 9.01
N ASN A 101 10.41 -5.78 9.98
CA ASN A 101 11.76 -5.46 10.38
C ASN A 101 12.45 -6.69 10.96
N ARG A 102 13.79 -6.76 10.82
CA ARG A 102 14.62 -7.78 11.47
C ARG A 102 14.55 -7.67 12.99
N LYS A 103 14.30 -6.47 13.51
CA LYS A 103 14.04 -6.17 14.92
C LYS A 103 12.57 -6.40 15.23
N SER A 104 12.26 -7.47 15.95
CA SER A 104 10.89 -7.89 16.25
C SER A 104 10.11 -6.87 17.07
N GLU A 105 10.81 -6.08 17.90
CA GLU A 105 10.23 -5.00 18.70
C GLU A 105 9.62 -3.87 17.86
N LEU A 106 10.03 -3.72 16.60
CA LEU A 106 9.50 -2.73 15.67
C LEU A 106 8.35 -3.27 14.81
N ASN A 107 7.95 -4.54 14.99
CA ASN A 107 6.94 -5.20 14.17
C ASN A 107 5.52 -5.13 14.75
N LEU A 108 5.25 -4.09 15.54
CA LEU A 108 3.92 -3.80 16.09
C LEU A 108 2.99 -3.37 14.95
N LEU A 109 1.94 -4.16 14.73
CA LEU A 109 0.92 -3.89 13.73
C LEU A 109 -0.40 -3.61 14.46
N GLU A 110 -0.77 -2.34 14.58
CA GLU A 110 -1.97 -1.88 15.30
C GLU A 110 -3.18 -1.66 14.37
N TYR A 111 -3.15 -2.28 13.19
CA TYR A 111 -4.23 -2.18 12.22
C TYR A 111 -5.39 -3.09 12.58
N HIS A 112 -6.60 -2.58 12.38
CA HIS A 112 -7.83 -3.31 12.64
C HIS A 112 -8.65 -3.47 11.35
N ARG A 113 -9.26 -4.64 11.21
CA ARG A 113 -10.19 -4.92 10.12
C ARG A 113 -11.41 -4.01 10.21
N GLY A 114 -11.90 -3.52 9.07
CA GLY A 114 -13.09 -2.68 8.97
C GLY A 114 -12.87 -1.21 9.27
N LEU A 115 -11.61 -0.78 9.38
CA LEU A 115 -11.25 0.63 9.49
C LEU A 115 -10.37 1.06 8.31
N SER A 116 -10.51 2.32 7.92
CA SER A 116 -9.66 2.97 6.93
C SER A 116 -8.41 3.54 7.56
N TYR A 117 -7.29 3.31 6.86
CA TYR A 117 -5.99 3.82 7.25
C TYR A 117 -5.33 4.51 6.08
N ARG A 118 -4.54 5.54 6.40
CA ARG A 118 -3.65 6.18 5.46
C ARG A 118 -2.29 5.48 5.51
N PHE A 119 -1.88 4.92 4.37
CA PHE A 119 -0.57 4.34 4.15
C PHE A 119 0.24 5.30 3.30
N GLU A 120 1.24 5.93 3.92
CA GLU A 120 2.13 6.87 3.24
C GLU A 120 3.37 6.15 2.74
N LYS A 121 4.00 6.73 1.71
CA LYS A 121 5.27 6.25 1.15
C LYS A 121 5.23 4.79 0.71
N VAL A 122 4.09 4.37 0.14
CA VAL A 122 3.90 3.00 -0.35
C VAL A 122 4.63 2.86 -1.67
N HIS A 123 5.63 1.98 -1.69
CA HIS A 123 6.23 1.51 -2.94
C HIS A 123 5.31 0.47 -3.60
N TYR A 124 5.03 0.67 -4.88
CA TYR A 124 4.28 -0.28 -5.69
C TYR A 124 5.22 -1.02 -6.66
N CYS A 125 4.87 -2.24 -7.03
CA CYS A 125 5.57 -2.96 -8.07
C CYS A 125 4.56 -3.75 -8.93
N ILE A 126 4.81 -3.81 -10.23
CA ILE A 126 4.05 -4.69 -11.12
C ILE A 126 4.72 -6.05 -11.06
N GLY A 127 4.18 -6.93 -10.23
CA GLY A 127 4.56 -8.33 -10.19
C GLY A 127 3.32 -9.20 -10.19
N PHE A 128 3.23 -10.14 -11.14
CA PHE A 128 2.59 -11.42 -10.82
C PHE A 128 3.21 -11.89 -9.51
N CYS A 129 2.40 -12.21 -8.48
CA CYS A 129 2.89 -12.81 -7.24
C CYS A 129 3.58 -14.15 -7.52
N ALA A 130 4.85 -14.06 -7.91
CA ALA A 130 5.83 -15.12 -7.90
C ALA A 130 7.03 -14.52 -7.16
N GLU A 131 7.27 -15.05 -5.97
CA GLU A 131 8.27 -14.66 -4.99
C GLU A 131 9.61 -14.21 -5.59
N ILE A 132 10.06 -12.97 -5.35
CA ILE A 132 11.50 -12.60 -5.35
C ILE A 132 11.72 -11.41 -4.37
N PRO A 133 12.94 -11.15 -3.85
CA PRO A 133 13.26 -11.19 -2.42
C PRO A 133 13.36 -9.80 -1.78
N SER A 134 13.46 -9.84 -0.45
CA SER A 134 13.73 -8.73 0.44
C SER A 134 14.93 -7.88 -0.01
N GLU A 135 14.68 -6.63 -0.38
CA GLU A 135 15.46 -5.51 0.12
C GLU A 135 14.69 -4.20 -0.07
N VAL A 136 14.58 -3.44 1.03
CA VAL A 136 14.10 -2.06 1.12
C VAL A 136 12.59 -1.82 1.03
N CYS A 137 11.91 -1.87 2.17
CA CYS A 137 10.78 -0.99 2.48
C CYS A 137 10.91 -0.55 3.94
N ARG A 138 11.35 0.70 4.17
CA ARG A 138 11.32 1.34 5.49
C ARG A 138 10.06 2.20 5.54
N PHE A 139 9.11 1.85 6.39
CA PHE A 139 8.00 2.73 6.74
C PHE A 139 8.32 3.41 8.07
N THR A 140 8.42 4.74 8.05
CA THR A 140 8.43 5.58 9.25
C THR A 140 6.98 5.93 9.57
N SER A 141 6.44 5.42 10.68
CA SER A 141 5.19 5.90 11.24
C SER A 141 5.40 7.33 11.74
N VAL A 142 4.72 8.31 11.14
CA VAL A 142 4.60 9.65 11.72
C VAL A 142 3.36 9.63 12.61
N SER A 143 3.57 9.39 13.90
CA SER A 143 2.57 9.63 14.93
C SER A 143 2.45 11.15 15.15
N GLY A 144 1.29 11.71 14.83
CA GLY A 144 0.85 13.05 15.22
C GLY A 144 -0.26 12.94 16.26
#